data_AF-A0A926AGY4-F1
#
_entry.id   AF-A0A926AGY4-F1
#
_cell.length_a   1.000
_cell.length_b   1.000
_cell.length_c   1.000
_cell.angle_alpha   90.00
_cell.angle_beta   90.00
_cell.angle_gamma   90.00
#
_symmetry.space_group_name_H-M   'P 1'
#
loop_
_entity.id
_entity.type
_entity.pdbx_description
1 polymer ?
#
loop_
_entity_poly.entity_id
_entity_poly.type
_entity_poly.pdbx_seq_one_letter_code
_entity_poly.pdbx_strand_id
1 'polypeptide(L)'
;MTELQQRIEAVRRQLAQAQAAGGGGIALDLERAARDLLSDAKNTPYESAAQTLFADIARAGAATSPTTATVRGLVRRARIRVEIAGDEDDIDEAIDILAEALALQPKDDEVIALLETAGQHSEQANHRVQELFGRYNVSAAAPPANVVNDGYAPPARSATNVRATNELPAPPRFTSSAGYPAPEDQPRQRPDGRRKTQTQAMPLISGEVDELLSELTQSYYAGDYQLTVETANKLLTVQPGNPTALEYRQKAEDNLIRGVVPDHRIPFDARVAYNRAKSLERAGNYEEAERLYRQARDLAERTGILSWKDAEQAMLDIQDLALARELQNEGDRLMVIDNWGEALRKYEGALRVVPNDPQAEERIEVVRRVQQDTDQAAVQISMLSGTLTDQAAQLRTVLALLARVRQLLPNSQRVGQLQQDANQRLGSIKTQIIDQAQAALNRANSAVSVDDKLNMSNEALRLLELGVDLDPGDARIAEMTIQAR
;
A
#
# COMPACT_ATOMS: atom_id res chain seq x y z
N MET A 1 8.40 43.16 -15.64
CA MET A 1 7.35 43.71 -14.75
C MET A 1 5.94 43.35 -15.21
N THR A 2 5.60 43.50 -16.50
CA THR A 2 4.31 43.05 -17.07
C THR A 2 4.11 41.53 -17.09
N GLU A 3 5.21 40.77 -17.19
CA GLU A 3 5.20 39.29 -17.20
C GLU A 3 4.73 38.65 -15.88
N LEU A 4 5.13 39.21 -14.73
CA LEU A 4 4.69 38.74 -13.40
C LEU A 4 3.18 38.94 -13.21
N GLN A 5 2.66 40.09 -13.62
CA GLN A 5 1.23 40.38 -13.56
C GLN A 5 0.42 39.42 -14.46
N GLN A 6 0.91 39.13 -15.67
CA GLN A 6 0.29 38.16 -16.57
C GLN A 6 0.30 36.74 -16.01
N ARG A 7 1.39 36.30 -15.35
CA ARG A 7 1.47 34.98 -14.71
C ARG A 7 0.51 34.87 -13.52
N ILE A 8 0.38 35.91 -12.69
CA ILE A 8 -0.59 35.97 -11.58
C ILE A 8 -2.02 35.85 -12.12
N GLU A 9 -2.36 36.58 -13.18
CA GLU A 9 -3.70 36.51 -13.79
C GLU A 9 -3.98 35.17 -14.50
N ALA A 10 -2.96 34.51 -15.04
CA ALA A 10 -3.08 33.18 -15.64
C ALA A 10 -3.40 32.13 -14.58
N VAL A 11 -2.67 32.13 -13.46
CA VAL A 11 -2.90 31.20 -12.34
C VAL A 11 -4.25 31.47 -11.66
N ARG A 12 -4.69 32.73 -11.55
CA ARG A 12 -6.07 33.06 -11.09
C ARG A 12 -7.15 32.45 -11.99
N ARG A 13 -6.96 32.53 -13.31
CA ARG A 13 -7.90 31.92 -14.26
C ARG A 13 -7.93 30.40 -14.16
N GLN A 14 -6.77 29.77 -13.99
CA GLN A 14 -6.68 28.32 -13.79
C GLN A 14 -7.32 27.89 -12.47
N LEU A 15 -7.14 28.65 -11.38
CA LEU A 15 -7.82 28.40 -10.11
C LEU A 15 -9.34 28.49 -10.25
N ALA A 16 -9.85 29.53 -10.92
CA ALA A 16 -11.29 29.69 -11.14
C ALA A 16 -11.89 28.57 -12.02
N GLN A 17 -11.13 28.10 -13.03
CA GLN A 17 -11.52 26.95 -13.86
C GLN A 17 -11.51 25.64 -13.05
N ALA A 18 -10.48 25.42 -12.23
CA ALA A 18 -10.37 24.25 -11.35
C ALA A 18 -11.50 24.21 -10.30
N GLN A 19 -11.87 25.36 -9.75
CA GLN A 19 -13.01 25.49 -8.82
C GLN A 19 -14.35 25.23 -9.51
N ALA A 20 -14.51 25.64 -10.77
CA ALA A 20 -15.71 25.35 -11.56
C ALA A 20 -15.83 23.87 -11.96
N ALA A 21 -14.71 23.15 -12.04
CA ALA A 21 -14.62 21.75 -12.46
C ALA A 21 -14.64 20.73 -11.31
N GLY A 22 -14.91 21.12 -10.06
CA GLY A 22 -15.05 20.17 -8.94
C GLY A 22 -13.76 19.69 -8.26
N GLY A 23 -12.60 20.21 -8.66
CA GLY A 23 -11.40 20.42 -7.84
C GLY A 23 -10.85 19.27 -6.97
N GLY A 24 -10.32 18.19 -7.56
CA GLY A 24 -9.54 17.16 -6.84
C GLY A 24 -8.05 17.09 -7.24
N GLY A 25 -7.73 17.20 -8.53
CA GLY A 25 -6.39 16.85 -9.05
C GLY A 25 -5.41 18.00 -9.33
N ILE A 26 -5.88 19.25 -9.41
CA ILE A 26 -5.07 20.39 -9.93
C ILE A 26 -4.39 21.18 -8.78
N ALA A 27 -4.65 20.83 -7.52
CA ALA A 27 -4.20 21.58 -6.36
C ALA A 27 -2.67 21.62 -6.22
N LEU A 28 -1.98 20.50 -6.45
CA LEU A 28 -0.51 20.39 -6.29
C LEU A 28 0.27 21.20 -7.35
N ASP A 29 -0.18 21.18 -8.61
CA ASP A 29 0.47 21.92 -9.70
C ASP A 29 0.24 23.42 -9.58
N LEU A 30 -0.97 23.83 -9.19
CA LEU A 30 -1.28 25.24 -8.90
C LEU A 30 -0.53 25.74 -7.67
N GLU A 31 -0.38 24.91 -6.64
CA GLU A 31 0.39 25.24 -5.45
C GLU A 31 1.88 25.41 -5.79
N ARG A 32 2.46 24.54 -6.61
CA ARG A 32 3.85 24.65 -7.08
C ARG A 32 4.06 25.93 -7.89
N ALA A 33 3.17 26.19 -8.87
CA ALA A 33 3.21 27.40 -9.68
C ALA A 33 3.06 28.68 -8.84
N ALA A 34 2.24 28.63 -7.78
CA ALA A 34 2.05 29.74 -6.87
C ALA A 34 3.23 29.96 -5.92
N ARG A 35 3.96 28.91 -5.50
CA ARG A 35 5.23 29.03 -4.76
C ARG A 35 6.32 29.66 -5.61
N ASP A 36 6.44 29.23 -6.87
CA ASP A 36 7.40 29.81 -7.82
C ASP A 36 7.08 31.29 -8.08
N LEU A 37 5.80 31.63 -8.23
CA LEU A 37 5.35 33.02 -8.35
C LEU A 37 5.62 33.86 -7.10
N LEU A 38 5.44 33.29 -5.91
CA LEU A 38 5.73 33.98 -4.65
C LEU A 38 7.23 34.25 -4.48
N SER A 39 8.08 33.30 -4.90
CA SER A 39 9.53 33.46 -4.93
C SER A 39 9.95 34.55 -5.92
N ASP A 40 9.39 34.53 -7.14
CA ASP A 40 9.69 35.50 -8.20
C ASP A 40 9.16 36.92 -7.87
N ALA A 41 8.05 37.02 -7.15
CA ALA A 41 7.42 38.29 -6.77
C ALA A 41 8.03 38.94 -5.52
N LYS A 42 8.98 38.28 -4.84
CA LYS A 42 9.57 38.75 -3.59
C LYS A 42 10.29 40.09 -3.77
N ASN A 43 10.05 41.04 -2.86
CA ASN A 43 10.55 42.42 -2.93
C ASN A 43 10.09 43.22 -4.16
N THR A 44 8.97 42.83 -4.78
CA THR A 44 8.35 43.57 -5.89
C THR A 44 7.00 44.16 -5.47
N PRO A 45 6.46 45.17 -6.19
CA PRO A 45 5.12 45.70 -5.90
C PRO A 45 3.98 44.67 -6.03
N TYR A 46 4.25 43.51 -6.66
CA TYR A 46 3.28 42.44 -6.88
C TYR A 46 3.33 41.35 -5.80
N GLU A 47 4.21 41.48 -4.81
CA GLU A 47 4.38 40.51 -3.73
C GLU A 47 3.07 40.29 -2.96
N SER A 48 2.33 41.37 -2.65
CA SER A 48 1.05 41.28 -1.96
C SER A 48 0.01 40.52 -2.80
N ALA A 49 -0.05 40.77 -4.11
CA ALA A 49 -0.98 40.09 -5.01
C ALA A 49 -0.64 38.58 -5.17
N ALA A 50 0.65 38.24 -5.19
CA ALA A 50 1.12 36.86 -5.21
C ALA A 50 0.85 36.14 -3.88
N GLN A 51 1.03 36.83 -2.74
CA GLN A 51 0.67 36.33 -1.40
C GLN A 51 -0.83 36.05 -1.29
N THR A 52 -1.69 36.96 -1.74
CA THR A 52 -3.15 36.74 -1.72
C THR A 52 -3.55 35.56 -2.60
N LEU A 53 -3.00 35.47 -3.83
CA LEU A 53 -3.27 34.35 -4.73
C LEU A 53 -2.82 33.02 -4.13
N PHE A 54 -1.63 32.98 -3.53
CA PHE A 54 -1.12 31.81 -2.84
C PHE A 54 -2.02 31.42 -1.66
N ALA A 55 -2.48 32.38 -0.86
CA ALA A 55 -3.41 32.14 0.24
C ALA A 55 -4.81 31.70 -0.23
N ASP A 56 -5.27 32.12 -1.40
CA ASP A 56 -6.52 31.68 -2.01
C ASP A 56 -6.41 30.25 -2.54
N ILE A 57 -5.28 29.90 -3.19
CA ILE A 57 -4.97 28.52 -3.63
C ILE A 57 -4.78 27.60 -2.44
N ALA A 58 -4.07 28.05 -1.40
CA ALA A 58 -3.88 27.30 -0.17
C ALA A 58 -5.21 27.10 0.58
N ARG A 59 -6.13 28.08 0.60
CA ARG A 59 -7.48 27.86 1.15
C ARG A 59 -8.30 26.89 0.31
N ALA A 60 -8.15 26.93 -1.02
CA ALA A 60 -8.80 25.98 -1.92
C ALA A 60 -8.22 24.56 -1.81
N GLY A 61 -6.92 24.42 -1.51
CA GLY A 61 -6.23 23.14 -1.34
C GLY A 61 -6.24 22.57 0.08
N ALA A 62 -6.23 23.43 1.12
CA ALA A 62 -6.36 23.05 2.52
C ALA A 62 -7.80 22.67 2.90
N ALA A 63 -8.77 23.11 2.10
CA ALA A 63 -10.13 22.56 2.11
C ALA A 63 -10.19 21.19 1.42
N THR A 64 -9.23 20.29 1.68
CA THR A 64 -9.54 18.86 1.58
C THR A 64 -10.53 18.55 2.68
N SER A 65 -11.81 18.69 2.37
CA SER A 65 -12.88 18.31 3.28
C SER A 65 -12.60 16.90 3.82
N PRO A 66 -12.93 16.58 5.08
CA PRO A 66 -12.81 15.22 5.61
C PRO A 66 -13.52 14.19 4.72
N THR A 67 -14.55 14.62 3.97
CA THR A 67 -15.20 13.82 2.94
C THR A 67 -14.25 13.47 1.79
N THR A 68 -13.43 14.40 1.31
CA THR A 68 -12.46 14.19 0.22
C THR A 68 -11.34 13.23 0.60
N ALA A 69 -10.83 13.28 1.84
CA ALA A 69 -9.84 12.29 2.31
C ALA A 69 -10.43 10.87 2.38
N THR A 70 -11.69 10.77 2.84
CA THR A 70 -12.43 9.50 2.88
C THR A 70 -12.71 8.96 1.48
N VAL A 71 -13.16 9.82 0.56
CA VAL A 71 -13.39 9.47 -0.85
C VAL A 71 -12.11 8.98 -1.52
N ARG A 72 -10.96 9.62 -1.29
CA ARG A 72 -9.66 9.12 -1.81
C ARG A 72 -9.31 7.74 -1.29
N GLY A 73 -9.53 7.46 0.00
CA GLY A 73 -9.32 6.14 0.58
C GLY A 73 -10.21 5.07 -0.08
N LEU A 74 -11.50 5.38 -0.26
CA LEU A 74 -12.47 4.51 -0.92
C LEU A 74 -12.10 4.26 -2.40
N VAL A 75 -11.75 5.31 -3.14
CA VAL A 75 -11.34 5.21 -4.56
C VAL A 75 -10.08 4.36 -4.70
N ARG A 76 -9.08 4.53 -3.83
CA ARG A 76 -7.87 3.72 -3.86
C ARG A 76 -8.16 2.25 -3.55
N ARG A 77 -8.98 1.96 -2.55
CA ARG A 77 -9.41 0.58 -2.20
C ARG A 77 -10.15 -0.07 -3.37
N ALA A 78 -11.12 0.64 -3.95
CA ALA A 78 -11.87 0.15 -5.10
C ALA A 78 -10.97 -0.08 -6.32
N ARG A 79 -10.01 0.81 -6.58
CA ARG A 79 -9.05 0.63 -7.69
C ARG A 79 -8.23 -0.64 -7.53
N ILE A 80 -7.71 -0.87 -6.33
CA ILE A 80 -6.94 -2.08 -6.03
C ILE A 80 -7.81 -3.32 -6.27
N ARG A 81 -9.06 -3.33 -5.79
CA ARG A 81 -10.01 -4.43 -6.02
C ARG A 81 -10.28 -4.66 -7.50
N VAL A 82 -10.53 -3.62 -8.30
CA VAL A 82 -10.73 -3.73 -9.76
C VAL A 82 -9.46 -4.25 -10.46
N GLU A 83 -8.27 -3.81 -10.05
CA GLU A 83 -7.00 -4.23 -10.66
C GLU A 83 -6.58 -5.66 -10.31
N ILE A 84 -7.01 -6.19 -9.16
CA ILE A 84 -6.73 -7.56 -8.72
C ILE A 84 -7.89 -8.52 -8.97
N ALA A 85 -9.02 -8.02 -9.49
CA ALA A 85 -10.26 -8.77 -9.62
C ALA A 85 -10.02 -10.10 -10.34
N GLY A 86 -10.20 -11.19 -9.60
CA GLY A 86 -10.15 -12.55 -10.11
C GLY A 86 -11.53 -13.11 -10.44
N ASP A 87 -12.57 -12.57 -9.81
CA ASP A 87 -13.95 -12.97 -9.89
C ASP A 87 -14.93 -11.77 -9.94
N GLU A 88 -16.21 -12.04 -10.15
CA GLU A 88 -17.26 -11.01 -10.18
C GLU A 88 -17.52 -10.41 -8.79
N ASP A 89 -17.24 -11.14 -7.72
CA ASP A 89 -17.42 -10.69 -6.33
C ASP A 89 -16.49 -9.50 -6.02
N ASP A 90 -15.23 -9.54 -6.47
CA ASP A 90 -14.29 -8.41 -6.33
C ASP A 90 -14.79 -7.12 -7.00
N ILE A 91 -15.41 -7.26 -8.17
CA ILE A 91 -15.98 -6.13 -8.92
C ILE A 91 -17.22 -5.61 -8.23
N ASP A 92 -18.08 -6.50 -7.73
CA ASP A 92 -19.29 -6.13 -6.99
C ASP A 92 -18.94 -5.38 -5.69
N GLU A 93 -17.93 -5.84 -4.95
CA GLU A 93 -17.43 -5.13 -3.76
C GLU A 93 -16.81 -3.77 -4.12
N ALA A 94 -16.07 -3.69 -5.23
CA ALA A 94 -15.54 -2.41 -5.71
C ALA A 94 -16.66 -1.42 -6.06
N ILE A 95 -17.75 -1.89 -6.69
CA ILE A 95 -18.92 -1.08 -7.00
C ILE A 95 -19.59 -0.59 -5.71
N ASP A 96 -19.72 -1.42 -4.68
CA ASP A 96 -20.32 -1.02 -3.41
C ASP A 96 -19.47 0.03 -2.67
N ILE A 97 -18.14 -0.12 -2.70
CA ILE A 97 -17.19 0.88 -2.16
C ILE A 97 -17.29 2.20 -2.93
N LEU A 98 -17.40 2.14 -4.26
CA LEU A 98 -17.57 3.33 -5.10
C LEU A 98 -18.96 3.97 -4.95
N ALA A 99 -19.99 3.18 -4.66
CA ALA A 99 -21.31 3.71 -4.33
C ALA A 99 -21.29 4.49 -3.01
N GLU A 100 -20.52 4.05 -2.01
CA GLU A 100 -20.26 4.82 -0.79
C GLU A 100 -19.51 6.12 -1.09
N ALA A 101 -18.49 6.07 -1.94
CA ALA A 101 -17.75 7.27 -2.36
C ALA A 101 -18.65 8.27 -3.11
N LEU A 102 -19.51 7.77 -4.02
CA LEU A 102 -20.45 8.57 -4.79
C LEU A 102 -21.55 9.20 -3.91
N ALA A 103 -21.95 8.53 -2.83
CA ALA A 103 -22.88 9.08 -1.85
C ALA A 103 -22.29 10.30 -1.11
N LEU A 104 -20.97 10.30 -0.87
CA LEU A 104 -20.25 11.41 -0.25
C LEU A 104 -19.95 12.54 -1.24
N GLN A 105 -19.60 12.21 -2.48
CA GLN A 105 -19.26 13.18 -3.52
C GLN A 105 -19.82 12.75 -4.90
N PRO A 106 -21.08 13.10 -5.23
CA PRO A 106 -21.78 12.60 -6.42
C PRO A 106 -21.22 13.02 -7.78
N LYS A 107 -20.29 13.98 -7.81
CA LYS A 107 -19.71 14.56 -9.04
C LYS A 107 -18.19 14.40 -9.08
N ASP A 108 -17.66 13.39 -8.39
CA ASP A 108 -16.23 13.10 -8.44
C ASP A 108 -15.90 12.35 -9.74
N ASP A 109 -15.15 13.00 -10.63
CA ASP A 109 -14.79 12.44 -11.94
C ASP A 109 -13.97 11.14 -11.82
N GLU A 110 -13.17 10.99 -10.76
CA GLU A 110 -12.34 9.79 -10.53
C GLU A 110 -13.21 8.60 -10.11
N VAL A 111 -14.19 8.83 -9.23
CA VAL A 111 -15.18 7.81 -8.84
C VAL A 111 -16.00 7.35 -10.06
N ILE A 112 -16.43 8.30 -10.90
CA ILE A 112 -17.25 8.02 -12.08
C ILE A 112 -16.44 7.20 -13.11
N ALA A 113 -15.21 7.60 -13.42
CA ALA A 113 -14.35 6.88 -14.36
C ALA A 113 -14.04 5.45 -13.87
N LEU A 114 -13.85 5.27 -12.57
CA LEU A 114 -13.59 3.96 -12.00
C LEU A 114 -14.85 3.06 -11.97
N LEU A 115 -16.04 3.64 -11.73
CA LEU A 115 -17.32 2.94 -11.90
C LEU A 115 -17.56 2.49 -13.33
N GLU A 116 -17.27 3.34 -14.32
CA GLU A 116 -17.33 2.97 -15.74
C GLU A 116 -16.36 1.83 -16.07
N THR A 117 -15.15 1.86 -15.50
CA THR A 117 -14.16 0.79 -15.66
C THR A 117 -14.67 -0.52 -15.05
N ALA A 118 -15.20 -0.48 -13.82
CA ALA A 118 -15.79 -1.66 -13.16
C ALA A 118 -16.98 -2.23 -13.96
N GLY A 119 -17.82 -1.37 -14.54
CA GLY A 119 -18.94 -1.76 -15.39
C GLY A 119 -18.53 -2.45 -16.70
N GLN A 120 -17.28 -2.29 -17.16
CA GLN A 120 -16.78 -2.99 -18.35
C GLN A 120 -16.44 -4.47 -18.08
N HIS A 121 -16.34 -4.90 -16.81
CA HIS A 121 -15.96 -6.28 -16.48
C HIS A 121 -17.10 -7.29 -16.71
N SER A 122 -18.35 -6.92 -16.49
CA SER A 122 -19.50 -7.80 -16.75
C SER A 122 -20.77 -7.01 -17.10
N GLU A 123 -21.71 -7.65 -17.81
CA GLU A 123 -23.01 -7.04 -18.13
C GLU A 123 -23.81 -6.73 -16.85
N GLN A 124 -23.70 -7.59 -15.83
CA GLN A 124 -24.33 -7.37 -14.53
C GLN A 124 -23.74 -6.16 -13.79
N ALA A 125 -22.41 -6.03 -13.78
CA ALA A 125 -21.72 -4.87 -13.21
C ALA A 125 -22.15 -3.58 -13.93
N ASN A 126 -22.23 -3.62 -15.27
CA ASN A 126 -22.70 -2.49 -16.07
C ASN A 126 -24.12 -2.06 -15.68
N HIS A 127 -25.04 -3.01 -15.49
CA HIS A 127 -26.40 -2.70 -15.03
C HIS A 127 -26.40 -2.03 -13.66
N ARG A 128 -25.64 -2.53 -12.68
CA ARG A 128 -25.52 -1.92 -11.35
C ARG A 128 -24.95 -0.49 -11.43
N VAL A 129 -23.92 -0.28 -12.24
CA VAL A 129 -23.31 1.05 -12.45
C VAL A 129 -24.32 2.01 -13.07
N GLN A 130 -25.09 1.57 -14.07
CA GLN A 130 -26.14 2.39 -14.68
C GLN A 130 -27.27 2.75 -13.69
N GLU A 131 -27.66 1.81 -12.83
CA GLU A 131 -28.62 2.08 -11.74
C GLU A 131 -28.07 3.11 -10.74
N LEU A 132 -26.80 3.02 -10.38
CA LEU A 132 -26.13 3.99 -9.51
C LEU A 132 -26.09 5.38 -10.17
N PHE A 133 -25.72 5.48 -11.45
CA PHE A 133 -25.74 6.74 -12.19
C PHE A 133 -27.14 7.34 -12.28
N GLY A 134 -28.16 6.51 -12.49
CA GLY A 134 -29.56 6.95 -12.45
C GLY A 134 -29.98 7.47 -11.07
N ARG A 135 -29.56 6.80 -9.99
CA ARG A 135 -29.88 7.19 -8.61
C ARG A 135 -29.23 8.51 -8.19
N TYR A 136 -27.99 8.75 -8.60
CA TYR A 136 -27.22 9.94 -8.25
C TYR A 136 -27.24 11.03 -9.35
N ASN A 137 -28.01 10.83 -10.41
CA ASN A 137 -28.20 11.76 -11.53
C ASN A 137 -26.87 12.18 -12.19
N VAL A 138 -25.98 11.21 -12.38
CA VAL A 138 -24.67 11.37 -13.02
C VAL A 138 -24.83 11.13 -14.52
N SER A 139 -24.37 12.08 -15.35
CA SER A 139 -24.33 11.89 -16.80
C SER A 139 -23.13 11.02 -17.15
N ALA A 140 -23.37 9.77 -17.56
CA ALA A 140 -22.33 8.91 -18.11
C ALA A 140 -21.64 9.62 -19.29
N ALA A 141 -20.31 9.67 -19.28
CA ALA A 141 -19.59 10.11 -20.47
C ALA A 141 -19.73 8.98 -21.50
N ALA A 142 -20.16 9.32 -22.72
CA ALA A 142 -20.26 8.33 -23.79
C ALA A 142 -18.90 7.62 -23.97
N PRO A 143 -18.87 6.29 -24.18
CA PRO A 143 -17.62 5.56 -24.29
C PRO A 143 -16.76 6.15 -25.41
N PRO A 144 -15.45 6.37 -25.21
CA PRO A 144 -14.57 6.75 -26.31
C PRO A 144 -14.61 5.62 -27.34
N ALA A 145 -15.03 5.97 -28.56
CA ALA A 145 -15.03 5.06 -29.68
C ALA A 145 -13.65 4.41 -29.83
N ASN A 146 -13.65 3.08 -29.95
CA ASN A 146 -12.51 2.23 -30.29
C ASN A 146 -11.47 2.98 -31.14
N VAL A 147 -10.35 3.35 -30.51
CA VAL A 147 -9.13 3.67 -31.26
C VAL A 147 -8.58 2.32 -31.71
N VAL A 148 -8.94 1.98 -32.95
CA VAL A 148 -8.34 0.89 -33.70
C VAL A 148 -6.83 1.06 -33.68
N ASN A 149 -6.19 0.01 -33.20
CA ASN A 149 -4.76 -0.19 -33.12
C ASN A 149 -4.21 -0.31 -34.56
N ASP A 150 -3.69 0.79 -35.13
CA ASP A 150 -2.88 0.77 -36.34
C ASP A 150 -1.44 1.18 -36.02
N GLY A 151 -0.52 0.29 -36.41
CA GLY A 151 0.82 0.20 -35.85
C GLY A 151 1.73 1.39 -36.11
N TYR A 152 2.64 1.59 -35.15
CA TYR A 152 3.91 2.28 -35.39
C TYR A 152 5.06 1.52 -34.72
N ALA A 153 6.07 1.25 -35.53
CA ALA A 153 7.32 0.59 -35.22
C ALA A 153 8.17 1.37 -34.18
N PRO A 154 9.07 0.70 -33.45
CA PRO A 154 9.85 1.33 -32.39
C PRO A 154 11.06 2.10 -32.94
N PRO A 155 11.34 3.33 -32.49
CA PRO A 155 12.66 3.91 -32.63
C PRO A 155 13.51 3.68 -31.37
N ALA A 156 14.61 2.98 -31.61
CA ALA A 156 15.96 3.15 -31.08
C ALA A 156 16.16 3.74 -29.66
N ARG A 157 16.79 2.90 -28.83
CA ARG A 157 17.47 3.26 -27.59
C ARG A 157 18.60 4.27 -27.86
N SER A 158 18.57 5.39 -27.14
CA SER A 158 19.77 6.20 -26.88
C SER A 158 20.18 5.99 -25.43
N ALA A 159 21.25 5.22 -25.25
CA ALA A 159 21.94 5.07 -23.99
C ALA A 159 22.61 6.41 -23.62
N THR A 160 22.37 6.89 -22.41
CA THR A 160 23.30 7.81 -21.75
C THR A 160 23.66 7.22 -20.40
N ASN A 161 24.91 6.77 -20.32
CA ASN A 161 25.61 6.38 -19.10
C ASN A 161 25.61 7.55 -18.12
N VAL A 162 25.02 7.37 -16.94
CA VAL A 162 25.48 8.08 -15.73
C VAL A 162 25.76 7.04 -14.64
N ARG A 163 27.03 7.08 -14.27
CA ARG A 163 27.80 6.26 -13.35
C ARG A 163 27.23 6.32 -11.93
N ALA A 164 27.13 5.14 -11.32
CA ALA A 164 26.81 4.94 -9.92
C ALA A 164 27.80 5.64 -8.98
N THR A 165 27.26 6.27 -7.95
CA THR A 165 27.90 6.45 -6.65
C THR A 165 26.89 6.04 -5.59
N ASN A 166 27.23 4.94 -4.92
CA ASN A 166 26.65 4.47 -3.68
C ASN A 166 26.85 5.52 -2.58
N GLU A 167 25.80 5.81 -1.82
CA GLU A 167 25.76 5.93 -0.35
C GLU A 167 24.48 6.70 0.05
N LEU A 168 23.46 5.96 0.48
CA LEU A 168 22.27 6.51 1.13
C LEU A 168 22.52 6.54 2.65
N PRO A 169 22.40 7.71 3.31
CA PRO A 169 22.48 7.78 4.78
C PRO A 169 21.19 7.27 5.42
N ALA A 170 21.34 6.59 6.56
CA ALA A 170 20.27 6.00 7.35
C ALA A 170 19.20 7.03 7.82
N PRO A 171 17.95 6.60 8.06
CA PRO A 171 16.89 7.50 8.52
C PRO A 171 17.16 8.01 9.95
N PRO A 172 16.92 9.31 10.24
CA PRO A 172 17.10 9.83 11.58
C PRO A 172 16.03 9.28 12.53
N ARG A 173 16.49 8.68 13.63
CA ARG A 173 15.67 8.36 14.80
C ARG A 173 15.36 9.67 15.54
N PHE A 174 14.09 10.05 15.62
CA PHE A 174 13.68 11.16 16.49
C PHE A 174 13.74 10.70 17.95
N THR A 175 14.63 11.34 18.70
CA THR A 175 14.68 11.28 20.15
C THR A 175 13.64 12.25 20.72
N SER A 176 12.95 11.80 21.76
CA SER A 176 11.97 12.58 22.51
C SER A 176 12.58 13.86 23.08
N SER A 177 11.84 14.95 22.90
CA SER A 177 11.99 16.27 23.52
C SER A 177 12.51 16.23 24.96
N ALA A 178 13.64 16.87 25.20
CA ALA A 178 14.11 17.25 26.53
C ALA A 178 14.75 18.64 26.47
N GLY A 179 14.19 19.58 27.23
CA GLY A 179 14.88 20.77 27.74
C GLY A 179 14.87 22.02 26.86
N TYR A 180 13.85 22.86 27.01
CA TYR A 180 14.04 24.31 26.90
C TYR A 180 14.30 24.86 28.32
N PRO A 181 15.46 25.46 28.62
CA PRO A 181 15.60 26.28 29.80
C PRO A 181 14.99 27.67 29.56
N ALA A 182 14.33 28.22 30.58
CA ALA A 182 13.80 29.58 30.59
C ALA A 182 14.94 30.61 30.56
N PRO A 183 14.78 31.78 29.91
CA PRO A 183 15.82 32.80 29.88
C PRO A 183 15.67 33.77 31.07
N GLU A 184 16.61 33.71 32.01
CA GLU A 184 16.88 34.83 32.91
C GLU A 184 18.34 35.31 32.76
N ASP A 185 18.45 36.64 32.77
CA ASP A 185 19.58 37.47 33.15
C ASP A 185 20.92 37.34 32.41
N GLN A 186 21.14 38.28 31.47
CA GLN A 186 22.46 38.90 31.32
C GLN A 186 22.39 40.43 31.23
N PRO A 187 23.41 41.13 31.78
CA PRO A 187 23.25 42.45 32.35
C PRO A 187 23.58 43.61 31.40
N ARG A 188 23.01 44.76 31.75
CA ARG A 188 23.22 46.10 31.18
C ARG A 188 24.72 46.43 30.94
N GLN A 189 25.05 46.81 29.70
CA GLN A 189 26.15 47.72 29.41
C GLN A 189 25.73 48.80 28.39
N ARG A 190 25.85 50.05 28.81
CA ARG A 190 25.99 51.29 28.00
C ARG A 190 27.12 52.10 28.68
N PRO A 191 27.77 53.12 28.06
CA PRO A 191 27.45 53.85 26.82
C PRO A 191 28.68 53.96 25.86
N ASP A 192 28.62 54.44 24.62
CA ASP A 192 28.60 55.87 24.23
C ASP A 192 28.55 56.00 22.69
N GLY A 193 27.93 57.06 22.16
CA GLY A 193 28.12 57.46 20.75
C GLY A 193 26.94 58.10 20.02
N ARG A 194 26.57 59.33 20.41
CA ARG A 194 25.87 60.39 19.66
C ARG A 194 25.36 60.08 18.23
N ARG A 195 24.04 60.25 18.02
CA ARG A 195 23.52 61.30 17.12
C ARG A 195 22.06 61.65 17.47
N LYS A 196 21.83 62.93 17.78
CA LYS A 196 20.50 63.52 17.92
C LYS A 196 19.91 63.71 16.53
N THR A 197 18.72 63.16 16.29
CA THR A 197 17.68 63.80 15.47
C THR A 197 16.41 63.76 16.28
N GLN A 198 15.98 64.95 16.70
CA GLN A 198 14.65 65.18 17.26
C GLN A 198 13.61 64.84 16.20
N THR A 199 12.74 63.90 16.52
CA THR A 199 11.38 63.89 15.99
C THR A 199 10.48 63.52 17.14
N GLN A 200 9.87 64.54 17.75
CA GLN A 200 8.78 64.39 18.69
C GLN A 200 7.57 63.87 17.89
N ALA A 201 7.27 62.59 18.01
CA ALA A 201 5.95 62.02 17.73
C ALA A 201 5.78 60.70 18.51
N MET A 202 4.79 60.70 19.42
CA MET A 202 4.04 59.56 19.96
C MET A 202 4.77 58.50 20.85
N PRO A 203 4.73 58.64 22.18
CA PRO A 203 5.06 57.56 23.13
C PRO A 203 4.02 56.42 23.17
N LEU A 204 2.92 56.55 22.41
CA LEU A 204 1.82 55.58 22.40
C LEU A 204 2.06 54.39 21.45
N ILE A 205 2.89 54.55 20.40
CA ILE A 205 3.09 53.52 19.36
C ILE A 205 4.10 52.44 19.81
N SER A 206 5.01 52.76 20.73
CA SER A 206 6.03 51.81 21.20
C SER A 206 5.45 50.73 22.12
N GLY A 207 4.48 51.07 22.97
CA GLY A 207 3.84 50.09 23.87
C GLY A 207 2.95 49.11 23.12
N GLU A 208 2.22 49.62 22.12
CA GLU A 208 1.38 48.79 21.24
C GLU A 208 2.21 47.77 20.43
N VAL A 209 3.40 48.16 19.98
CA VAL A 209 4.32 47.27 19.26
C VAL A 209 4.86 46.15 20.17
N ASP A 210 5.21 46.48 21.42
CA ASP A 210 5.70 45.49 22.38
C ASP A 210 4.58 44.52 22.80
N GLU A 211 3.35 45.01 22.98
CA GLU A 211 2.16 44.18 23.22
C GLU A 211 1.89 43.23 22.05
N LEU A 212 1.87 43.74 20.82
CA LEU A 212 1.68 42.93 19.61
C LEU A 212 2.81 41.91 19.41
N LEU A 213 4.05 42.22 19.76
CA LEU A 213 5.16 41.27 19.73
C LEU A 213 5.01 40.15 20.77
N SER A 214 4.54 40.49 21.98
CA SER A 214 4.26 39.49 23.01
C SER A 214 3.08 38.60 22.62
N GLU A 215 2.01 39.16 22.06
CA GLU A 215 0.86 38.42 21.55
C GLU A 215 1.25 37.50 20.39
N LEU A 216 2.06 38.01 19.44
CA LEU A 216 2.57 37.24 18.30
C LEU A 216 3.37 36.00 18.74
N THR A 217 4.28 36.18 19.70
CA THR A 217 5.12 35.07 20.19
C THR A 217 4.27 34.09 20.99
N GLN A 218 3.36 34.56 21.84
CA GLN A 218 2.46 33.71 22.61
C GLN A 218 1.53 32.90 21.71
N SER A 219 0.92 33.50 20.69
CA SER A 219 0.04 32.80 19.76
C SER A 219 0.80 31.75 18.95
N TYR A 220 2.05 32.03 18.57
CA TYR A 220 2.88 31.07 17.84
C TYR A 220 3.19 29.83 18.67
N TYR A 221 3.61 30.02 19.93
CA TYR A 221 3.92 28.91 20.83
C TYR A 221 2.68 28.17 21.31
N ALA A 222 1.53 28.84 21.42
CA ALA A 222 0.22 28.21 21.65
C ALA A 222 -0.28 27.40 20.43
N GLY A 223 0.40 27.51 19.28
CA GLY A 223 0.03 26.83 18.05
C GLY A 223 -1.11 27.48 17.28
N ASP A 224 -1.60 28.65 17.70
CA ASP A 224 -2.63 29.44 17.02
C ASP A 224 -2.03 30.20 15.84
N TYR A 225 -1.66 29.46 14.80
CA TYR A 225 -0.98 30.02 13.64
C TYR A 225 -1.83 31.01 12.85
N GLN A 226 -3.16 30.86 12.81
CA GLN A 226 -4.06 31.85 12.20
C GLN A 226 -3.96 33.20 12.93
N LEU A 227 -4.11 33.18 14.25
CA LEU A 227 -3.95 34.36 15.10
C LEU A 227 -2.53 34.95 15.00
N THR A 228 -1.52 34.10 14.87
CA THR A 228 -0.12 34.52 14.69
C THR A 228 0.05 35.29 13.38
N VAL A 229 -0.53 34.83 12.27
CA VAL A 229 -0.47 35.51 10.97
C VAL A 229 -1.24 36.84 11.03
N GLU A 230 -2.41 36.86 11.66
CA GLU A 230 -3.20 38.08 11.84
C GLU A 230 -2.45 39.13 12.66
N THR A 231 -1.88 38.73 13.80
CA THR A 231 -1.10 39.60 14.70
C THR A 231 0.18 40.09 14.02
N ALA A 232 0.85 39.22 13.25
CA ALA A 232 2.00 39.62 12.44
C ALA A 232 1.63 40.67 11.39
N ASN A 233 0.50 40.51 10.69
CA ASN A 233 0.04 41.48 9.68
C ASN A 233 -0.35 42.83 10.31
N LYS A 234 -0.97 42.83 11.49
CA LYS A 234 -1.23 44.06 12.28
C LYS A 234 0.10 44.76 12.62
N LEU A 235 1.07 44.01 13.13
CA LEU A 235 2.38 44.53 13.47
C LEU A 235 3.14 45.09 12.25
N LEU A 236 3.04 44.43 11.09
CA LEU A 236 3.63 44.88 9.83
C LEU A 236 2.93 46.12 9.24
N THR A 237 1.68 46.37 9.61
CA THR A 237 0.96 47.60 9.23
C THR A 237 1.50 48.80 10.01
N VAL A 238 1.83 48.61 11.29
CA VAL A 238 2.43 49.64 12.15
C VAL A 238 3.92 49.81 11.86
N GLN A 239 4.64 48.71 11.59
CA GLN A 239 6.06 48.70 11.28
C GLN A 239 6.36 47.86 10.01
N PRO A 240 6.28 48.48 8.82
CA PRO A 240 6.59 47.83 7.55
C PRO A 240 8.09 47.53 7.48
N GLY A 241 8.50 46.32 7.87
CA GLY A 241 9.90 45.90 7.90
C GLY A 241 10.38 45.28 9.22
N ASN A 242 9.49 45.05 10.19
CA ASN A 242 9.85 44.32 11.41
C ASN A 242 10.29 42.87 11.05
N PRO A 243 11.56 42.49 11.28
CA PRO A 243 12.08 41.19 10.86
C PRO A 243 11.45 40.03 11.64
N THR A 244 11.13 40.24 12.91
CA THR A 244 10.50 39.25 13.80
C THR A 244 9.08 38.94 13.33
N ALA A 245 8.30 39.96 12.99
CA ALA A 245 6.94 39.79 12.47
C ALA A 245 6.92 38.98 11.16
N LEU A 246 7.84 39.27 10.24
CA LEU A 246 7.98 38.52 8.99
C LEU A 246 8.34 37.05 9.22
N GLU A 247 9.28 36.78 10.13
CA GLU A 247 9.73 35.42 10.45
C GLU A 247 8.62 34.57 11.07
N TYR A 248 7.92 35.10 12.09
CA TYR A 248 6.82 34.37 12.73
C TYR A 248 5.63 34.19 11.80
N ARG A 249 5.33 35.18 10.94
CA ARG A 249 4.32 35.02 9.88
C ARG A 249 4.67 33.87 8.96
N GLN A 250 5.90 33.85 8.43
CA GLN A 250 6.35 32.81 7.50
C GLN A 250 6.33 31.42 8.15
N LYS A 251 6.79 31.29 9.41
CA LYS A 251 6.77 30.01 10.14
C LYS A 251 5.34 29.56 10.45
N ALA A 252 4.45 30.47 10.81
CA ALA A 252 3.04 30.16 11.08
C ALA A 252 2.31 29.73 9.79
N GLU A 253 2.57 30.41 8.68
CA GLU A 253 2.07 30.02 7.36
C GLU A 253 2.59 28.63 6.97
N ASP A 254 3.88 28.33 7.15
CA ASP A 254 4.45 27.00 6.87
C ASP A 254 3.82 25.91 7.76
N ASN A 255 3.61 26.17 9.05
CA ASN A 255 2.94 25.21 9.93
C ASN A 255 1.45 25.02 9.62
N LEU A 256 0.74 26.07 9.19
CA LEU A 256 -0.63 25.97 8.68
C LEU A 256 -0.70 25.11 7.42
N ILE A 257 0.23 25.34 6.49
CA ILE A 257 0.35 24.56 5.25
C ILE A 257 0.64 23.10 5.57
N ARG A 258 1.53 22.84 6.54
CA ARG A 258 1.91 21.47 6.92
C ARG A 258 0.89 20.77 7.81
N GLY A 259 -0.12 21.45 8.34
CA GLY A 259 -1.11 20.85 9.25
C GLY A 259 -0.50 20.31 10.56
N VAL A 260 0.65 20.85 10.97
CA VAL A 260 1.34 20.41 12.19
C VAL A 260 0.67 21.06 13.38
N VAL A 261 0.05 20.26 14.23
CA VAL A 261 -0.62 20.73 15.44
C VAL A 261 0.29 20.47 16.64
N PRO A 262 0.68 21.49 17.42
CA PRO A 262 1.46 21.26 18.63
C PRO A 262 0.74 20.36 19.64
N ASP A 263 1.47 19.44 20.28
CA ASP A 263 0.91 18.42 21.18
C ASP A 263 0.05 19.00 22.32
N HIS A 264 0.39 20.19 22.83
CA HIS A 264 -0.37 20.85 23.89
C HIS A 264 -1.71 21.47 23.42
N ARG A 265 -1.87 21.69 22.12
CA ARG A 265 -3.13 22.19 21.53
C ARG A 265 -4.13 21.04 21.36
N ILE A 266 -3.64 19.82 21.16
CA ILE A 266 -4.48 18.65 20.97
C ILE A 266 -5.20 18.33 22.29
N PRO A 267 -6.54 18.26 22.31
CA PRO A 267 -7.31 17.95 23.52
C PRO A 267 -6.84 16.65 24.15
N PHE A 268 -6.83 16.60 25.49
CA PHE A 268 -6.40 15.41 26.23
C PHE A 268 -7.12 14.14 25.75
N ASP A 269 -8.45 14.21 25.58
CA ASP A 269 -9.26 13.08 25.14
C ASP A 269 -8.89 12.62 23.72
N ALA A 270 -8.58 13.57 22.82
CA ALA A 270 -8.14 13.26 21.45
C ALA A 270 -6.78 12.56 21.46
N ARG A 271 -5.83 13.04 22.28
CA ARG A 271 -4.50 12.40 22.44
C ARG A 271 -4.62 10.98 23.01
N VAL A 272 -5.49 10.78 23.99
CA VAL A 272 -5.72 9.46 24.58
C VAL A 272 -6.30 8.50 23.54
N ALA A 273 -7.31 8.94 22.78
CA ALA A 273 -7.90 8.15 21.71
C ALA A 273 -6.85 7.76 20.64
N TYR A 274 -6.04 8.72 20.19
CA TYR A 274 -4.98 8.49 19.21
C TYR A 274 -3.91 7.51 19.71
N ASN A 275 -3.43 7.68 20.95
CA ASN A 275 -2.43 6.76 21.51
C ASN A 275 -2.98 5.35 21.75
N ARG A 276 -4.27 5.24 22.08
CA ARG A 276 -4.95 3.95 22.16
C ARG A 276 -5.08 3.31 20.76
N ALA A 277 -5.43 4.07 19.74
CA ALA A 277 -5.46 3.61 18.35
C ALA A 277 -4.10 3.05 17.92
N LYS A 278 -3.02 3.79 18.16
CA LYS A 278 -1.64 3.36 17.87
C LYS A 278 -1.21 2.11 18.63
N SER A 279 -1.81 1.85 19.79
CA SER A 279 -1.56 0.62 20.55
C SER A 279 -2.32 -0.56 19.96
N LEU A 280 -3.52 -0.35 19.45
CA LEU A 280 -4.31 -1.38 18.73
C LEU A 280 -3.72 -1.70 17.35
N GLU A 281 -3.22 -0.70 16.63
CA GLU A 281 -2.49 -0.86 15.37
C GLU A 281 -1.30 -1.81 15.55
N ARG A 282 -0.46 -1.57 16.57
CA ARG A 282 0.66 -2.47 16.91
C ARG A 282 0.23 -3.87 17.34
N ALA A 283 -1.01 -4.01 17.83
CA ALA A 283 -1.60 -5.29 18.16
C ALA A 283 -2.27 -5.98 16.96
N GLY A 284 -2.32 -5.33 15.78
CA GLY A 284 -2.98 -5.84 14.57
C GLY A 284 -4.50 -5.70 14.57
N ASN A 285 -5.09 -4.96 15.52
CA ASN A 285 -6.53 -4.71 15.58
C ASN A 285 -6.88 -3.42 14.82
N TYR A 286 -6.90 -3.51 13.49
CA TYR A 286 -7.02 -2.35 12.60
C TYR A 286 -8.43 -1.73 12.59
N GLU A 287 -9.49 -2.54 12.71
CA GLU A 287 -10.87 -2.03 12.74
C GLU A 287 -11.13 -1.13 13.96
N GLU A 288 -10.72 -1.58 15.16
CA GLU A 288 -10.91 -0.79 16.36
C GLU A 288 -9.95 0.41 16.40
N ALA A 289 -8.73 0.25 15.85
CA ALA A 289 -7.80 1.36 15.68
C ALA A 289 -8.37 2.46 14.76
N GLU A 290 -8.96 2.10 13.62
CA GLU A 290 -9.60 3.05 12.71
C GLU A 290 -10.69 3.86 13.40
N ARG A 291 -11.58 3.19 14.15
CA ARG A 291 -12.63 3.86 14.91
C ARG A 291 -12.06 4.88 15.90
N LEU A 292 -10.97 4.53 16.59
CA LEU A 292 -10.32 5.43 17.55
C LEU A 292 -9.58 6.59 16.87
N TYR A 293 -8.98 6.38 15.70
CA TYR A 293 -8.40 7.47 14.92
C TYR A 293 -9.47 8.46 14.45
N ARG A 294 -10.63 7.97 13.96
CA ARG A 294 -11.78 8.82 13.65
C ARG A 294 -12.27 9.59 14.89
N GLN A 295 -12.40 8.92 16.03
CA GLN A 295 -12.79 9.56 17.29
C GLN A 295 -11.79 10.64 17.72
N ALA A 296 -10.49 10.37 17.60
CA ALA A 296 -9.44 11.32 17.95
C ALA A 296 -9.52 12.59 17.10
N ARG A 297 -9.78 12.45 15.80
CA ARG A 297 -10.01 13.56 14.89
C ARG A 297 -11.27 14.35 15.26
N ASP A 298 -12.40 13.68 15.46
CA ASP A 298 -13.67 14.34 15.79
C ASP A 298 -13.58 15.14 17.11
N LEU A 299 -12.81 14.64 18.09
CA LEU A 299 -12.52 15.36 19.33
C LEU A 299 -11.64 16.59 19.09
N ALA A 300 -10.64 16.50 18.22
CA ALA A 300 -9.80 17.64 17.85
C ALA A 300 -10.62 18.72 17.10
N GLU A 301 -11.47 18.32 16.16
CA GLU A 301 -12.32 19.22 15.37
C GLU A 301 -13.30 20.02 16.24
N ARG A 302 -13.92 19.36 17.24
CA ARG A 302 -14.80 20.03 18.21
C ARG A 302 -14.12 21.15 18.99
N THR A 303 -12.79 21.11 19.10
CA THR A 303 -11.99 22.13 19.79
C THR A 303 -11.36 23.17 18.85
N GLY A 304 -11.76 23.16 17.58
CA GLY A 304 -11.30 24.12 16.56
C GLY A 304 -10.02 23.70 15.84
N ILE A 305 -9.55 22.46 16.01
CA ILE A 305 -8.45 21.91 15.21
C ILE A 305 -9.05 21.30 13.94
N LEU A 306 -9.08 22.10 12.88
CA LEU A 306 -9.70 21.72 11.61
C LEU A 306 -8.88 20.69 10.80
N SER A 307 -7.56 20.63 11.03
CA SER A 307 -6.70 19.62 10.41
C SER A 307 -5.66 19.14 11.42
N TRP A 308 -5.55 17.82 11.53
CA TRP A 308 -4.54 17.15 12.34
C TRP A 308 -3.88 16.10 11.46
N LYS A 309 -2.82 16.53 10.76
CA LYS A 309 -2.18 15.72 9.72
C LYS A 309 -1.72 14.34 10.19
N ASP A 310 -1.20 14.22 11.42
CA ASP A 310 -0.74 12.92 11.93
C ASP A 310 -1.90 11.94 12.14
N ALA A 311 -3.08 12.42 12.55
CA ALA A 311 -4.28 11.60 12.65
C ALA A 311 -4.89 11.28 11.28
N GLU A 312 -4.87 12.24 10.35
CA GLU A 312 -5.33 12.03 8.98
C GLU A 312 -4.46 11.00 8.24
N GLN A 313 -3.13 11.10 8.36
CA GLN A 313 -2.22 10.12 7.78
C GLN A 313 -2.40 8.74 8.41
N ALA A 314 -2.49 8.68 9.76
CA ALA A 314 -2.70 7.41 10.45
C ALA A 314 -4.04 6.75 10.06
N MET A 315 -5.07 7.52 9.71
CA MET A 315 -6.32 6.99 9.18
C MET A 315 -6.17 6.39 7.78
N LEU A 316 -5.32 6.97 6.92
CA LEU A 316 -5.05 6.38 5.60
C LEU A 316 -4.24 5.09 5.76
N ASP A 317 -3.21 5.13 6.59
CA ASP A 317 -2.34 3.98 6.84
C ASP A 317 -3.12 2.81 7.47
N ILE A 318 -4.05 3.08 8.40
CA ILE A 318 -4.85 2.02 9.04
C ILE A 318 -5.86 1.40 8.08
N GLN A 319 -6.39 2.17 7.13
CA GLN A 319 -7.28 1.66 6.08
C GLN A 319 -6.54 0.71 5.14
N ASP A 320 -5.31 1.07 4.76
CA ASP A 320 -4.43 0.21 3.98
C ASP A 320 -4.10 -1.09 4.72
N LEU A 321 -3.77 -1.00 6.01
CA LEU A 321 -3.48 -2.17 6.85
C LEU A 321 -4.71 -3.08 7.02
N ALA A 322 -5.90 -2.49 7.20
CA ALA A 322 -7.15 -3.23 7.29
C ALA A 322 -7.47 -3.96 5.99
N LEU A 323 -7.34 -3.29 4.84
CA LEU A 323 -7.54 -3.88 3.52
C LEU A 323 -6.53 -4.99 3.22
N ALA A 324 -5.25 -4.78 3.49
CA ALA A 324 -4.24 -5.82 3.31
C ALA A 324 -4.56 -7.07 4.15
N ARG A 325 -5.06 -6.87 5.38
CA ARG A 325 -5.49 -7.98 6.24
C ARG A 325 -6.72 -8.71 5.71
N GLU A 326 -7.68 -7.96 5.17
CA GLU A 326 -8.88 -8.50 4.51
C GLU A 326 -8.47 -9.40 3.34
N LEU A 327 -7.61 -8.90 2.44
CA LEU A 327 -7.09 -9.65 1.30
C LEU A 327 -6.30 -10.90 1.73
N GLN A 328 -5.52 -10.82 2.81
CA GLN A 328 -4.86 -12.00 3.38
C GLN A 328 -5.86 -13.03 3.87
N ASN A 329 -6.91 -12.61 4.57
CA ASN A 329 -7.94 -13.54 5.06
C ASN A 329 -8.72 -14.18 3.91
N GLU A 330 -9.02 -13.42 2.85
CA GLU A 330 -9.62 -13.94 1.62
C GLU A 330 -8.69 -14.98 0.96
N GLY A 331 -7.40 -14.66 0.82
CA GLY A 331 -6.39 -15.60 0.33
C GLY A 331 -6.30 -16.87 1.18
N ASP A 332 -6.34 -16.74 2.51
CA ASP A 332 -6.30 -17.88 3.44
C ASP A 332 -7.54 -18.79 3.24
N ARG A 333 -8.72 -18.21 2.97
CA ARG A 333 -9.94 -18.97 2.61
C ARG A 333 -9.78 -19.69 1.28
N LEU A 334 -9.23 -19.02 0.27
CA LEU A 334 -8.99 -19.57 -1.07
C LEU A 334 -8.00 -20.74 -1.02
N MET A 335 -7.00 -20.69 -0.13
CA MET A 335 -6.09 -21.80 0.12
C MET A 335 -6.79 -23.06 0.65
N VAL A 336 -7.80 -22.89 1.51
CA VAL A 336 -8.57 -24.02 2.07
C VAL A 336 -9.41 -24.73 1.02
N ILE A 337 -9.92 -24.00 0.02
CA ILE A 337 -10.72 -24.56 -1.08
C ILE A 337 -9.87 -25.00 -2.29
N ASP A 338 -8.55 -25.05 -2.14
CA ASP A 338 -7.57 -25.40 -3.19
C ASP A 338 -7.50 -24.42 -4.39
N ASN A 339 -8.04 -23.20 -4.24
CA ASN A 339 -7.92 -22.16 -5.26
C ASN A 339 -6.66 -21.32 -5.07
N TRP A 340 -5.50 -21.94 -5.29
CA TRP A 340 -4.20 -21.32 -5.04
C TRP A 340 -3.88 -20.16 -5.99
N GLY A 341 -4.45 -20.18 -7.20
CA GLY A 341 -4.24 -19.14 -8.20
C GLY A 341 -4.82 -17.81 -7.74
N GLU A 342 -6.09 -17.82 -7.32
CA GLU A 342 -6.74 -16.63 -6.77
C GLU A 342 -6.15 -16.27 -5.40
N ALA A 343 -5.80 -17.24 -4.56
CA ALA A 343 -5.13 -16.97 -3.28
C ALA A 343 -3.84 -16.16 -3.48
N LEU A 344 -3.02 -16.55 -4.47
CA LEU A 344 -1.79 -15.83 -4.81
C LEU A 344 -2.08 -14.38 -5.23
N ARG A 345 -3.10 -14.15 -6.08
CA ARG A 345 -3.49 -12.80 -6.49
C ARG A 345 -3.92 -11.94 -5.31
N LYS A 346 -4.70 -12.48 -4.37
CA LYS A 346 -5.12 -11.75 -3.16
C LYS A 346 -3.92 -11.36 -2.30
N TYR A 347 -2.95 -12.25 -2.11
CA TYR A 347 -1.73 -11.91 -1.37
C TYR A 347 -0.85 -10.88 -2.09
N GLU A 348 -0.73 -10.97 -3.41
CA GLU A 348 -0.04 -9.96 -4.22
C GLU A 348 -0.76 -8.60 -4.15
N GLY A 349 -2.09 -8.61 -4.10
CA GLY A 349 -2.92 -7.43 -3.85
C GLY A 349 -2.61 -6.80 -2.49
N ALA A 350 -2.52 -7.61 -1.43
CA ALA A 350 -2.14 -7.14 -0.09
C ALA A 350 -0.76 -6.44 -0.10
N LEU A 351 0.21 -6.97 -0.84
CA LEU A 351 1.55 -6.38 -0.97
C LEU A 351 1.58 -5.08 -1.79
N ARG A 352 0.64 -4.89 -2.73
CA ARG A 352 0.45 -3.61 -3.43
C ARG A 352 -0.11 -2.53 -2.49
N VAL A 353 -0.94 -2.93 -1.53
CA VAL A 353 -1.54 -2.02 -0.55
C VAL A 353 -0.51 -1.62 0.49
N VAL A 354 0.15 -2.62 1.09
CA VAL A 354 1.19 -2.46 2.11
C VAL A 354 2.49 -3.07 1.60
N PRO A 355 3.38 -2.25 1.01
CA PRO A 355 4.66 -2.73 0.52
C PRO A 355 5.53 -3.29 1.65
N ASN A 356 6.20 -4.42 1.39
CA ASN A 356 7.07 -5.12 2.33
C ASN A 356 6.36 -5.65 3.59
N ASP A 357 5.07 -6.01 3.51
CA ASP A 357 4.40 -6.73 4.60
C ASP A 357 4.97 -8.16 4.72
N PRO A 358 5.68 -8.49 5.82
CA PRO A 358 6.27 -9.81 5.99
C PRO A 358 5.24 -10.95 5.96
N GLN A 359 4.02 -10.68 6.43
CA GLN A 359 2.95 -11.68 6.48
C GLN A 359 2.38 -11.99 5.08
N ALA A 360 2.40 -11.01 4.17
CA ALA A 360 2.00 -11.23 2.78
C ALA A 360 3.11 -11.98 2.01
N GLU A 361 4.36 -11.58 2.21
CA GLU A 361 5.52 -12.22 1.56
C GLU A 361 5.65 -13.71 1.90
N GLU A 362 5.54 -14.06 3.18
CA GLU A 362 5.60 -15.46 3.62
C GLU A 362 4.48 -16.29 2.96
N ARG A 363 3.25 -15.77 2.94
CA ARG A 363 2.12 -16.45 2.30
C ARG A 363 2.31 -16.64 0.81
N ILE A 364 2.80 -15.62 0.09
CA ILE A 364 3.13 -15.72 -1.34
C ILE A 364 4.16 -16.83 -1.57
N GLU A 365 5.20 -16.90 -0.75
CA GLU A 365 6.22 -17.96 -0.88
C GLU A 365 5.61 -19.35 -0.66
N VAL A 366 4.78 -19.52 0.37
CA VAL A 366 4.08 -20.77 0.66
C VAL A 366 3.20 -21.20 -0.52
N VAL A 367 2.37 -20.30 -1.07
CA VAL A 367 1.49 -20.63 -2.20
C VAL A 367 2.29 -21.00 -3.44
N ARG A 368 3.33 -20.24 -3.78
CA ARG A 368 4.18 -20.54 -4.94
C ARG A 368 4.85 -21.91 -4.81
N ARG A 369 5.32 -22.24 -3.60
CA ARG A 369 5.92 -23.55 -3.31
C ARG A 369 4.90 -24.68 -3.44
N VAL A 370 3.70 -24.51 -2.88
CA VAL A 370 2.61 -25.49 -2.98
C VAL A 370 2.23 -25.72 -4.44
N GLN A 371 2.05 -24.66 -5.22
CA GLN A 371 1.72 -24.75 -6.65
C GLN A 371 2.81 -25.50 -7.41
N GLN A 372 4.07 -25.09 -7.25
CA GLN A 372 5.20 -25.70 -7.93
C GLN A 372 5.33 -27.20 -7.60
N ASP A 373 5.33 -27.56 -6.32
CA ASP A 373 5.50 -28.96 -5.90
C ASP A 373 4.31 -29.82 -6.36
N THR A 374 3.08 -29.28 -6.33
CA THR A 374 1.88 -30.00 -6.78
C THR A 374 1.89 -30.20 -8.29
N ASP A 375 2.15 -29.15 -9.06
CA ASP A 375 2.15 -29.24 -10.53
C ASP A 375 3.30 -30.14 -11.02
N GLN A 376 4.46 -30.07 -10.37
CA GLN A 376 5.57 -30.98 -10.63
C GLN A 376 5.18 -32.44 -10.34
N ALA A 377 4.51 -32.71 -9.21
CA ALA A 377 4.03 -34.05 -8.88
C ALA A 377 2.99 -34.54 -9.92
N ALA A 378 2.02 -33.71 -10.30
CA ALA A 378 0.99 -34.06 -11.28
C ALA A 378 1.58 -34.39 -12.67
N VAL A 379 2.55 -33.59 -13.12
CA VAL A 379 3.25 -33.80 -14.39
C VAL A 379 4.10 -35.08 -14.33
N GLN A 380 4.85 -35.31 -13.25
CA GLN A 380 5.63 -36.54 -13.09
C GLN A 380 4.75 -37.78 -13.05
N ILE A 381 3.62 -37.76 -12.32
CA ILE A 381 2.63 -38.85 -12.31
C ILE A 381 2.15 -39.14 -13.74
N SER A 382 1.85 -38.11 -14.52
CA SER A 382 1.34 -38.26 -15.89
C SER A 382 2.41 -38.80 -16.85
N MET A 383 3.67 -38.41 -16.66
CA MET A 383 4.80 -38.80 -17.51
C MET A 383 5.54 -40.07 -17.06
N LEU A 384 5.02 -40.79 -16.06
CA LEU A 384 5.56 -42.09 -15.62
C LEU A 384 5.65 -43.04 -16.83
N SER A 385 6.86 -43.16 -17.36
CA SER A 385 7.19 -43.88 -18.57
C SER A 385 8.67 -44.29 -18.52
N GLY A 386 9.07 -45.21 -19.39
CA GLY A 386 10.43 -45.77 -19.37
C GLY A 386 10.51 -47.10 -18.62
N THR A 387 11.70 -47.45 -18.14
CA THR A 387 11.93 -48.73 -17.46
C THR A 387 11.26 -48.75 -16.08
N LEU A 388 11.04 -49.95 -15.52
CA LEU A 388 10.44 -50.10 -14.19
C LEU A 388 11.26 -49.38 -13.11
N THR A 389 12.59 -49.37 -13.25
CA THR A 389 13.51 -48.64 -12.39
C THR A 389 13.31 -47.13 -12.47
N ASP A 390 13.14 -46.59 -13.68
CA ASP A 390 12.90 -45.15 -13.88
C ASP A 390 11.54 -44.74 -13.30
N GLN A 391 10.51 -45.55 -13.54
CA GLN A 391 9.17 -45.32 -13.02
C GLN A 391 9.15 -45.33 -11.48
N ALA A 392 9.86 -46.28 -10.85
CA ALA A 392 9.98 -46.33 -9.40
C ALA A 392 10.74 -45.11 -8.83
N ALA A 393 11.82 -44.68 -9.48
CA ALA A 393 12.59 -43.51 -9.05
C ALA A 393 11.77 -42.20 -9.16
N GLN A 394 11.03 -42.04 -10.27
CA GLN A 394 10.11 -40.92 -10.48
C GLN A 394 8.99 -40.93 -9.42
N LEU A 395 8.36 -42.08 -9.19
CA LEU A 395 7.27 -42.20 -8.23
C LEU A 395 7.74 -41.92 -6.79
N ARG A 396 8.95 -42.34 -6.41
CA ARG A 396 9.54 -41.98 -5.11
C ARG A 396 9.68 -40.47 -4.94
N THR A 397 10.10 -39.78 -6.01
CA THR A 397 10.22 -38.31 -6.02
C THR A 397 8.86 -37.65 -5.84
N VAL A 398 7.84 -38.12 -6.57
CA VAL A 398 6.44 -37.67 -6.43
C VAL A 398 5.93 -37.85 -5.00
N LEU A 399 6.12 -39.03 -4.40
CA LEU A 399 5.65 -39.30 -3.03
C LEU A 399 6.32 -38.38 -2.01
N ALA A 400 7.61 -38.07 -2.20
CA ALA A 400 8.33 -37.13 -1.34
C ALA A 400 7.81 -35.68 -1.48
N LEU A 401 7.50 -35.24 -2.70
CA LEU A 401 6.90 -33.92 -2.96
C LEU A 401 5.50 -33.82 -2.33
N LEU A 402 4.64 -34.80 -2.58
CA LEU A 402 3.28 -34.82 -2.03
C LEU A 402 3.28 -34.90 -0.50
N ALA A 403 4.20 -35.63 0.11
CA ALA A 403 4.35 -35.66 1.56
C ALA A 403 4.70 -34.28 2.14
N ARG A 404 5.57 -33.51 1.47
CA ARG A 404 5.91 -32.14 1.88
C ARG A 404 4.72 -31.19 1.74
N VAL A 405 4.03 -31.21 0.59
CA VAL A 405 2.86 -30.34 0.37
C VAL A 405 1.75 -30.66 1.39
N ARG A 406 1.57 -31.94 1.74
CA ARG A 406 0.58 -32.37 2.72
C ARG A 406 0.90 -31.93 4.15
N GLN A 407 2.15 -31.65 4.49
CA GLN A 407 2.51 -31.03 5.77
C GLN A 407 2.04 -29.57 5.84
N LEU A 408 2.10 -28.86 4.72
CA LEU A 408 1.63 -27.47 4.63
C LEU A 408 0.10 -27.40 4.53
N LEU A 409 -0.51 -28.31 3.78
CA LEU A 409 -1.95 -28.35 3.50
C LEU A 409 -2.54 -29.74 3.81
N PRO A 410 -2.79 -30.07 5.09
CA PRO A 410 -3.27 -31.40 5.47
C PRO A 410 -4.67 -31.72 4.94
N ASN A 411 -5.49 -30.70 4.69
CA ASN A 411 -6.89 -30.82 4.29
C ASN A 411 -7.14 -30.56 2.79
N SER A 412 -6.09 -30.37 1.99
CA SER A 412 -6.23 -30.14 0.55
C SER A 412 -6.82 -31.37 -0.15
N GLN A 413 -7.92 -31.16 -0.87
CA GLN A 413 -8.57 -32.20 -1.67
C GLN A 413 -7.75 -32.53 -2.90
N ARG A 414 -7.22 -31.52 -3.59
CA ARG A 414 -6.38 -31.69 -4.79
C ARG A 414 -5.13 -32.51 -4.50
N VAL A 415 -4.44 -32.20 -3.40
CA VAL A 415 -3.27 -32.99 -2.95
C VAL A 415 -3.69 -34.39 -2.51
N GLY A 416 -4.86 -34.52 -1.88
CA GLY A 416 -5.46 -35.80 -1.53
C GLY A 416 -5.69 -36.72 -2.75
N GLN A 417 -6.21 -36.17 -3.84
CA GLN A 417 -6.43 -36.91 -5.09
C GLN A 417 -5.11 -37.34 -5.73
N LEU A 418 -4.13 -36.43 -5.84
CA LEU A 418 -2.81 -36.78 -6.37
C LEU A 418 -2.10 -37.85 -5.54
N GLN A 419 -2.28 -37.84 -4.22
CA GLN A 419 -1.76 -38.89 -3.35
C GLN A 419 -2.43 -40.24 -3.63
N GLN A 420 -3.73 -40.26 -3.89
CA GLN A 420 -4.45 -41.49 -4.25
C GLN A 420 -3.95 -42.02 -5.61
N ASP A 421 -3.78 -41.15 -6.60
CA ASP A 421 -3.26 -41.52 -7.92
C ASP A 421 -1.83 -42.07 -7.82
N ALA A 422 -0.96 -41.41 -7.05
CA ALA A 422 0.40 -41.89 -6.78
C ALA A 422 0.39 -43.27 -6.09
N ASN A 423 -0.51 -43.48 -5.12
CA ASN A 423 -0.64 -44.76 -4.42
C ASN A 423 -1.20 -45.88 -5.32
N GLN A 424 -2.11 -45.57 -6.25
CA GLN A 424 -2.59 -46.55 -7.23
C GLN A 424 -1.46 -46.98 -8.18
N ARG A 425 -0.66 -46.02 -8.66
CA ARG A 425 0.52 -46.31 -9.49
C ARG A 425 1.61 -47.07 -8.73
N LEU A 426 1.79 -46.77 -7.44
CA LEU A 426 2.64 -47.54 -6.54
C LEU A 426 2.21 -49.01 -6.51
N GLY A 427 0.91 -49.26 -6.31
CA GLY A 427 0.34 -50.60 -6.30
C GLY A 427 0.55 -51.35 -7.63
N SER A 428 0.37 -50.68 -8.77
CA SER A 428 0.59 -51.30 -10.07
C SER A 428 2.06 -51.63 -10.33
N ILE A 429 2.98 -50.72 -9.99
CA ILE A 429 4.43 -50.94 -10.15
C ILE A 429 4.89 -52.08 -9.24
N LYS A 430 4.44 -52.11 -7.97
CA LYS A 430 4.72 -53.21 -7.05
C LYS A 430 4.27 -54.56 -7.59
N THR A 431 3.05 -54.62 -8.14
CA THR A 431 2.52 -55.85 -8.73
C THR A 431 3.40 -56.31 -9.89
N GLN A 432 3.81 -55.39 -10.77
CA GLN A 432 4.73 -55.69 -11.87
C GLN A 432 6.11 -56.17 -11.38
N ILE A 433 6.67 -55.54 -10.34
CA ILE A 433 7.92 -55.96 -9.71
C ILE A 433 7.80 -57.40 -9.19
N ILE A 434 6.73 -57.69 -8.45
CA ILE A 434 6.48 -59.02 -7.87
C ILE A 434 6.34 -60.07 -8.99
N ASP A 435 5.55 -59.79 -10.02
CA ASP A 435 5.31 -60.73 -11.11
C ASP A 435 6.59 -61.01 -11.91
N GLN A 436 7.39 -59.98 -12.21
CA GLN A 436 8.66 -60.14 -12.92
C GLN A 436 9.71 -60.87 -12.07
N ALA A 437 9.81 -60.54 -10.78
CA ALA A 437 10.71 -61.24 -9.85
C ALA A 437 10.33 -62.71 -9.71
N GLN A 438 9.04 -63.03 -9.57
CA GLN A 438 8.57 -64.39 -9.45
C GLN A 438 8.76 -65.18 -10.74
N ALA A 439 8.57 -64.57 -11.91
CA ALA A 439 8.90 -65.17 -13.20
C ALA A 439 10.42 -65.45 -13.34
N ALA A 440 11.28 -64.54 -12.88
CA ALA A 440 12.73 -64.74 -12.86
C ALA A 440 13.14 -65.88 -11.90
N LEU A 441 12.56 -65.95 -10.69
CA LEU A 441 12.79 -67.06 -9.75
C LEU A 441 12.31 -68.41 -10.29
N ASN A 442 11.14 -68.46 -10.93
CA ASN A 442 10.62 -69.68 -11.54
C ASN A 442 11.53 -70.16 -12.67
N ARG A 443 12.02 -69.25 -13.51
CA ARG A 443 13.00 -69.58 -14.56
C ARG A 443 14.32 -70.04 -13.97
N ALA A 444 14.82 -69.40 -12.91
CA ALA A 444 16.02 -69.81 -12.19
C ALA A 444 15.89 -71.24 -11.61
N ASN A 445 14.72 -71.59 -11.07
CA ASN A 445 14.45 -72.93 -10.56
C ASN A 445 14.42 -74.00 -11.66
N SER A 446 14.01 -73.64 -12.86
CA SER A 446 14.00 -74.53 -14.04
C SER A 446 15.32 -74.57 -14.83
N ALA A 447 16.27 -73.69 -14.50
CA ALA A 447 17.53 -73.58 -15.24
C ALA A 447 18.45 -74.77 -14.97
N VAL A 448 19.08 -75.29 -16.03
CA VAL A 448 19.98 -76.45 -15.97
C VAL A 448 21.42 -76.04 -15.67
N SER A 449 21.83 -74.84 -16.10
CA SER A 449 23.15 -74.28 -15.82
C SER A 449 23.16 -73.48 -14.51
N VAL A 450 24.23 -73.64 -13.72
CA VAL A 450 24.45 -72.86 -12.49
C VAL A 450 24.60 -71.37 -12.82
N ASP A 451 25.25 -71.03 -13.93
CA ASP A 451 25.44 -69.63 -14.34
C ASP A 451 24.11 -68.96 -14.69
N ASP A 452 23.24 -69.66 -15.43
CA ASP A 452 21.91 -69.14 -15.80
C ASP A 452 21.02 -68.98 -14.55
N LYS A 453 21.08 -69.95 -13.62
CA LYS A 453 20.39 -69.88 -12.35
C LYS A 453 20.83 -68.68 -11.52
N LEU A 454 22.14 -68.42 -11.46
CA LEU A 454 22.72 -67.30 -10.72
C LEU A 454 22.34 -65.95 -11.36
N ASN A 455 22.38 -65.83 -12.68
CA ASN A 455 21.97 -64.62 -13.39
C ASN A 455 20.49 -64.28 -13.15
N MET A 456 19.59 -65.26 -13.25
CA MET A 456 18.15 -65.03 -13.03
C MET A 456 17.78 -64.78 -11.57
N SER A 457 18.48 -65.40 -10.63
CA SER A 457 18.30 -65.11 -9.20
C SER A 457 18.77 -63.68 -8.86
N ASN A 458 19.89 -63.23 -9.45
CA ASN A 458 20.36 -61.85 -9.32
C ASN A 458 19.41 -60.82 -9.97
N GLU A 459 18.79 -61.15 -11.10
CA GLU A 459 17.76 -60.31 -11.73
C GLU A 459 16.53 -60.17 -10.83
N ALA A 460 16.03 -61.27 -10.28
CA ALA A 460 14.92 -61.27 -9.32
C ALA A 460 15.26 -60.44 -8.07
N LEU A 461 16.48 -60.61 -7.53
CA LEU A 461 16.93 -59.87 -6.35
C LEU A 461 16.96 -58.36 -6.61
N ARG A 462 17.47 -57.91 -7.75
CA ARG A 462 17.48 -56.48 -8.11
C ARG A 462 16.09 -55.88 -8.21
N LEU A 463 15.13 -56.61 -8.79
CA LEU A 463 13.73 -56.18 -8.88
C LEU A 463 13.10 -56.07 -7.48
N LEU A 464 13.36 -57.05 -6.62
CA LEU A 464 12.83 -57.05 -5.26
C LEU A 464 13.45 -55.95 -4.38
N GLU A 465 14.76 -55.70 -4.50
CA GLU A 465 15.44 -54.59 -3.84
C GLU A 465 14.86 -53.24 -4.27
N LEU A 466 14.57 -53.06 -5.57
CA LEU A 466 13.84 -51.89 -6.07
C LEU A 466 12.45 -51.75 -5.42
N GLY A 467 11.73 -52.86 -5.23
CA GLY A 467 10.43 -52.88 -4.58
C GLY A 467 10.49 -52.47 -3.09
N VAL A 468 11.52 -52.94 -2.36
CA VAL A 468 11.76 -52.55 -0.96
C VAL A 468 12.13 -51.08 -0.86
N ASP A 469 12.97 -50.57 -1.76
CA ASP A 469 13.34 -49.15 -1.79
C ASP A 469 12.14 -48.23 -2.09
N LEU A 470 11.19 -48.71 -2.89
CA LEU A 470 9.99 -47.98 -3.27
C LEU A 470 8.94 -47.95 -2.14
N ASP A 471 8.77 -49.04 -1.41
CA ASP A 471 7.98 -49.09 -0.18
C ASP A 471 8.60 -50.05 0.85
N PRO A 472 9.36 -49.51 1.82
CA PRO A 472 9.99 -50.31 2.87
C PRO A 472 9.00 -51.04 3.79
N GLY A 473 7.73 -50.63 3.79
CA GLY A 473 6.69 -51.24 4.63
C GLY A 473 6.05 -52.50 4.04
N ASP A 474 6.39 -52.90 2.81
CA ASP A 474 5.78 -54.05 2.15
C ASP A 474 6.37 -55.38 2.63
N ALA A 475 5.66 -56.05 3.54
CA ALA A 475 6.07 -57.34 4.10
C ALA A 475 6.23 -58.45 3.04
N ARG A 476 5.44 -58.43 1.97
CA ARG A 476 5.47 -59.47 0.93
C ARG A 476 6.74 -59.36 0.08
N ILE A 477 7.08 -58.14 -0.33
CA ILE A 477 8.32 -57.90 -1.09
C ILE A 477 9.52 -58.23 -0.21
N ALA A 478 9.52 -57.81 1.06
CA ALA A 478 10.59 -58.11 2.00
C ALA A 478 10.81 -59.63 2.19
N GLU A 479 9.74 -60.41 2.32
CA GLU A 479 9.83 -61.87 2.43
C GLU A 479 10.40 -62.51 1.15
N MET A 480 9.95 -62.08 -0.03
CA MET A 480 10.49 -62.56 -1.31
C MET A 480 11.97 -62.22 -1.47
N THR A 481 12.41 -61.04 -1.03
CA THR A 481 13.82 -60.64 -1.04
C THR A 481 14.67 -61.57 -0.19
N ILE A 482 14.17 -61.98 0.98
CA ILE A 482 14.86 -62.94 1.86
C ILE A 482 14.93 -64.32 1.20
N GLN A 483 13.89 -64.77 0.51
CA GLN A 483 13.89 -66.06 -0.20
C GLN A 483 14.79 -66.08 -1.43
N ALA A 484 15.01 -64.93 -2.07
CA ALA A 484 15.86 -64.79 -3.25
C ALA A 484 17.37 -64.68 -2.91
N ARG A 485 17.72 -64.35 -1.66
CA ARG A 485 19.10 -64.34 -1.13
C ARG A 485 19.51 -65.73 -0.65
#